data_AF-A0A971U193-F1
#
_entry.id   AF-A0A971U193-F1
#
_cell.length_a   1.000
_cell.length_b   1.000
_cell.length_c   1.000
_cell.angle_alpha   90.00
_cell.angle_beta   90.00
_cell.angle_gamma   90.00
#
_symmetry.space_group_name_H-M   'P 1'
#
loop_
_entity.id
_entity.type
_entity.pdbx_description
1 polymer ?
#
loop_
_entity_poly.entity_id
_entity_poly.type
_entity_poly.pdbx_seq_one_letter_code
_entity_poly.pdbx_strand_id
1 'polypeptide(L)'
;GNGYTYLSGTSMACPHVTGLVALLMGEGYIGRDSNGEEIIRKIIRKTALDLGDPGWDEYYGYGLIQAANALSFIEEKRPFVVQVLSIGGSVLAQSDVRPDGSFKIGGLKDQNIKLRVWRDVNANGVIDKGDLVGYAGYSGWEPAFENAALLFYNSSGEKELAGPVNFSPVM
;
A
#
# COMPACT_ATOMS: atom_id res chain seq x y z
N GLY A 1 -3.39 -27.14 -21.30
CA GLY A 1 -3.28 -27.88 -20.04
C GLY A 1 -4.09 -27.15 -19.00
N ASN A 2 -5.03 -27.83 -18.34
CA ASN A 2 -5.88 -27.31 -17.26
C ASN A 2 -6.05 -28.43 -16.24
N GLY A 3 -4.97 -28.77 -15.53
CA GLY A 3 -4.95 -29.89 -14.58
C GLY A 3 -4.35 -29.45 -13.25
N TYR A 4 -4.86 -30.04 -12.17
CA TYR A 4 -4.30 -29.89 -10.82
C TYR A 4 -3.52 -31.14 -10.49
N THR A 5 -2.42 -30.98 -9.76
CA THR A 5 -1.60 -32.09 -9.28
C THR A 5 -1.10 -31.81 -7.88
N TYR A 6 -0.76 -32.87 -7.14
CA TYR A 6 -0.16 -32.77 -5.83
C TYR A 6 1.36 -32.77 -5.97
N LEU A 7 2.01 -31.82 -5.30
CA LEU A 7 3.46 -31.69 -5.25
C LEU A 7 3.89 -31.47 -3.80
N SER A 8 5.14 -31.83 -3.49
CA SER A 8 5.72 -31.69 -2.16
C SER A 8 7.14 -31.13 -2.26
N GLY A 9 7.52 -30.27 -1.32
CA GLY A 9 8.86 -29.71 -1.21
C GLY A 9 8.85 -28.28 -0.68
N THR A 10 10.02 -27.76 -0.34
CA THR A 10 10.20 -26.36 0.08
C THR A 10 9.76 -25.37 -1.00
N SER A 11 9.83 -25.78 -2.27
CA SER A 11 9.27 -25.04 -3.40
C SER A 11 7.76 -24.82 -3.30
N MET A 12 7.00 -25.69 -2.63
CA MET A 12 5.57 -25.52 -2.37
C MET A 12 5.31 -24.73 -1.08
N ALA A 13 6.25 -24.72 -0.12
CA ALA A 13 6.17 -23.85 1.05
C ALA A 13 6.44 -22.38 0.69
N CYS A 14 7.40 -22.12 -0.20
CA CYS A 14 7.76 -20.78 -0.68
C CYS A 14 6.55 -19.92 -1.12
N PRO A 15 5.66 -20.37 -2.02
CA PRO A 15 4.51 -19.56 -2.45
C PRO A 15 3.49 -19.29 -1.33
N HIS A 16 3.40 -20.13 -0.29
CA HIS A 16 2.56 -19.82 0.87
C HIS A 16 3.10 -18.62 1.65
N VAL A 17 4.42 -18.57 1.87
CA VAL A 17 5.07 -17.43 2.53
C VAL A 17 4.97 -16.19 1.65
N THR A 18 5.27 -16.30 0.35
CA THR A 18 5.16 -15.18 -0.59
C THR A 18 3.74 -14.63 -0.69
N GLY A 19 2.73 -15.50 -0.67
CA GLY A 19 1.32 -15.08 -0.65
C GLY A 19 0.97 -14.29 0.61
N LEU A 20 1.42 -14.74 1.78
CA LEU A 20 1.23 -13.99 3.03
C LEU A 20 1.94 -12.63 2.99
N VAL A 21 3.18 -12.58 2.52
CA VAL A 21 3.93 -11.32 2.35
C VAL A 21 3.16 -10.35 1.45
N ALA A 22 2.60 -10.82 0.33
CA ALA A 22 1.82 -9.97 -0.57
C ALA A 22 0.56 -9.40 0.10
N LEU A 23 -0.14 -10.20 0.92
CA LEU A 23 -1.29 -9.72 1.70
C LEU A 23 -0.88 -8.64 2.71
N LEU A 24 0.22 -8.87 3.44
CA LEU A 24 0.75 -7.90 4.40
C LEU A 24 1.15 -6.57 3.72
N MET A 25 1.79 -6.64 2.55
CA MET A 25 2.12 -5.46 1.75
C MET A 25 0.87 -4.71 1.29
N GLY A 26 -0.17 -5.43 0.86
CA GLY A 26 -1.47 -4.83 0.52
C GLY A 26 -2.06 -4.05 1.69
N GLU A 27 -2.01 -4.62 2.89
CA GLU A 27 -2.44 -3.99 4.15
C GLU A 27 -1.56 -2.81 4.61
N GLY A 28 -0.35 -2.67 4.06
CA GLY A 28 0.57 -1.57 4.39
C GLY A 28 1.66 -1.84 5.36
N TYR A 29 1.84 -3.09 5.72
CA TYR A 29 3.02 -3.56 6.41
C TYR A 29 4.16 -3.59 5.40
N ILE A 30 4.91 -2.50 5.32
CA ILE A 30 6.00 -2.34 4.35
C ILE A 30 7.14 -1.56 5.00
N GLY A 31 8.37 -1.97 4.70
CA GLY A 31 9.57 -1.25 5.08
C GLY A 31 9.99 -1.54 6.52
N ARG A 32 10.53 -0.52 7.19
CA ARG A 32 11.00 -0.62 8.56
C ARG A 32 10.13 0.20 9.50
N ASP A 33 9.99 -0.29 10.73
CA ASP A 33 9.34 0.43 11.82
C ASP A 33 10.26 1.54 12.38
N SER A 34 9.72 2.33 13.31
CA SER A 34 10.47 3.36 14.04
C SER A 34 11.76 2.90 14.74
N ASN A 35 11.92 1.59 15.01
CA ASN A 35 13.14 1.02 15.60
C ASN A 35 14.12 0.50 14.53
N GLY A 36 13.77 0.64 13.25
CA GLY A 36 14.54 0.13 12.13
C GLY A 36 14.37 -1.37 11.89
N GLU A 37 13.43 -2.06 12.55
CA GLU A 37 13.14 -3.47 12.28
C GLU A 37 12.26 -3.60 11.04
N GLU A 38 12.53 -4.59 10.18
CA GLU A 38 11.70 -4.81 8.99
C GLU A 38 10.34 -5.41 9.39
N ILE A 39 9.28 -4.68 9.04
CA ILE A 39 7.93 -4.88 9.56
C ILE A 39 7.39 -6.27 9.21
N ILE A 40 7.52 -6.72 7.95
CA ILE A 40 6.91 -7.97 7.51
C ILE A 40 7.56 -9.16 8.20
N ARG A 41 8.90 -9.18 8.26
CA ARG A 41 9.67 -10.21 8.97
C ARG A 41 9.33 -10.25 10.44
N LYS A 42 9.17 -9.09 11.09
CA LYS A 42 8.74 -8.99 12.48
C LYS A 42 7.38 -9.64 12.69
N ILE A 43 6.38 -9.25 11.89
CA ILE A 43 5.02 -9.82 11.94
C ILE A 43 5.04 -11.33 11.75
N ILE A 44 5.68 -11.82 10.69
CA ILE A 44 5.71 -13.24 10.37
C ILE A 44 6.36 -14.05 11.50
N ARG A 45 7.47 -13.56 12.07
CA ARG A 45 8.17 -14.24 13.17
C ARG A 45 7.38 -14.23 14.48
N LYS A 46 6.71 -13.12 14.79
CA LYS A 46 5.95 -12.95 16.04
C LYS A 46 4.61 -13.68 16.05
N THR A 47 4.08 -14.00 14.87
CA THR A 47 2.74 -14.61 14.73
C THR A 47 2.77 -16.06 14.25
N ALA A 48 3.94 -16.57 13.87
CA ALA A 48 4.10 -17.98 13.56
C ALA A 48 3.74 -18.86 14.77
N LEU A 49 3.14 -20.01 14.48
CA LEU A 49 2.95 -21.06 15.46
C LEU A 49 4.28 -21.77 15.65
N ASP A 50 4.90 -21.58 16.81
CA ASP A 50 6.14 -22.23 17.21
C ASP A 50 6.02 -23.75 17.16
N LEU A 51 7.01 -24.42 16.56
CA LEU A 51 7.05 -25.86 16.35
C LEU A 51 8.44 -26.37 16.73
N GLY A 52 8.50 -27.53 17.40
CA GLY A 52 9.77 -28.08 17.86
C GLY A 52 10.21 -27.44 19.18
N ASP A 53 11.48 -27.04 19.26
CA ASP A 53 12.03 -26.40 20.45
C ASP A 53 11.54 -24.96 20.58
N PRO A 54 11.24 -24.46 21.80
CA PRO A 54 10.72 -23.11 21.97
C PRO A 54 11.63 -22.03 21.39
N GLY A 55 11.06 -21.17 20.54
CA GLY A 55 11.74 -20.04 19.93
C GLY A 55 12.17 -20.29 18.50
N TRP A 56 13.43 -19.99 18.18
CA TRP A 56 13.97 -20.27 16.85
C TRP A 56 14.73 -21.59 16.87
N ASP A 57 14.45 -22.47 15.91
CA ASP A 57 15.16 -23.72 15.72
C ASP A 57 15.60 -23.93 14.25
N GLU A 58 16.51 -24.88 14.03
CA GLU A 58 17.09 -25.13 12.70
C GLU A 58 16.15 -25.84 11.71
N TYR A 59 15.07 -26.45 12.18
CA TYR A 59 14.13 -27.23 11.37
C TYR A 59 12.89 -26.41 10.97
N TYR A 60 12.30 -25.66 11.90
CA TYR A 60 11.08 -24.89 11.68
C TYR A 60 11.30 -23.37 11.67
N GLY A 61 12.50 -22.91 12.01
CA GLY A 61 12.77 -21.48 12.11
C GLY A 61 11.96 -20.88 13.25
N TYR A 62 11.07 -19.94 12.95
CA TYR A 62 10.13 -19.40 13.95
C TYR A 62 8.79 -20.15 13.99
N GLY A 63 8.67 -21.25 13.24
CA GLY A 63 7.48 -22.08 13.17
C GLY A 63 6.61 -21.87 11.93
N LEU A 64 5.38 -22.37 11.99
CA LEU A 64 4.42 -22.37 10.89
C LEU A 64 3.69 -21.03 10.78
N ILE A 65 3.79 -20.37 9.62
CA ILE A 65 3.12 -19.10 9.35
C ILE A 65 1.60 -19.17 9.59
N GLN A 66 1.04 -18.13 10.22
CA GLN A 66 -0.38 -18.03 10.54
C GLN A 66 -0.95 -16.76 9.89
N ALA A 67 -1.56 -16.90 8.70
CA ALA A 67 -2.01 -15.74 7.94
C ALA A 67 -3.04 -14.86 8.68
N ALA A 68 -3.99 -15.49 9.38
CA ALA A 68 -4.98 -14.76 10.19
C ALA A 68 -4.31 -13.96 11.32
N ASN A 69 -3.40 -14.59 12.07
CA ASN A 69 -2.69 -13.93 13.16
C ASN A 69 -1.82 -12.78 12.64
N ALA A 70 -1.10 -13.01 11.54
CA ALA A 70 -0.26 -12.01 10.89
C ALA A 70 -1.07 -10.78 10.45
N LEU A 71 -2.24 -10.97 9.83
CA LEU A 71 -3.11 -9.86 9.39
C LEU A 71 -3.77 -9.10 10.55
N SER A 72 -3.95 -9.76 11.70
CA SER A 72 -4.46 -9.13 12.92
C SER A 72 -3.40 -8.45 13.78
N PHE A 73 -2.12 -8.61 13.45
CA PHE A 73 -1.02 -8.10 14.25
C PHE A 73 -0.97 -6.57 14.21
N ILE A 74 -0.78 -5.94 15.37
CA ILE A 74 -0.72 -4.49 15.48
C ILE A 74 0.73 -4.06 15.27
N GLU A 75 1.00 -3.42 14.13
CA GLU A 75 2.30 -2.87 13.78
C GLU A 75 2.14 -1.59 12.96
N GLU A 76 3.22 -0.84 12.79
CA GLU A 76 3.28 0.33 11.93
C GLU A 76 2.82 0.01 10.51
N LYS A 77 1.78 0.73 10.04
CA LYS A 77 1.29 0.69 8.67
C LYS A 77 1.62 2.00 7.98
N ARG A 78 2.03 1.92 6.72
CA ARG A 78 2.22 3.10 5.89
C ARG A 78 0.91 3.47 5.22
N PRO A 79 0.31 4.63 5.50
CA PRO A 79 -0.93 5.01 4.83
C PRO A 79 -0.65 5.30 3.35
N PHE A 80 -1.71 5.25 2.54
CA PHE A 80 -1.66 5.93 1.24
C PHE A 80 -1.64 7.44 1.48
N VAL A 81 -1.00 8.18 0.60
CA VAL A 81 -0.95 9.64 0.61
C VAL A 81 -1.59 10.14 -0.67
N VAL A 82 -2.59 11.01 -0.54
CA VAL A 82 -3.17 11.74 -1.67
C VAL A 82 -2.48 13.09 -1.80
N GLN A 83 -1.99 13.39 -2.99
CA GLN A 83 -1.40 14.68 -3.33
C GLN A 83 -2.28 15.41 -4.34
N VAL A 84 -2.48 16.71 -4.07
CA VAL A 84 -3.09 17.65 -5.00
C VAL A 84 -2.01 18.33 -5.79
N LEU A 85 -2.17 18.31 -7.10
CA LEU A 85 -1.26 18.89 -8.07
C LEU A 85 -1.93 20.05 -8.79
N SER A 86 -1.17 21.10 -9.07
CA SER A 86 -1.58 22.13 -10.01
C SER A 86 -1.60 21.57 -11.44
N ILE A 87 -2.18 22.31 -12.37
CA ILE A 87 -2.12 21.98 -13.80
C ILE A 87 -0.68 21.92 -14.34
N GLY A 88 0.27 22.61 -13.69
CA GLY A 88 1.69 22.59 -14.02
C GLY A 88 2.50 21.49 -13.32
N GLY A 89 1.85 20.64 -12.51
CA GLY A 89 2.49 19.50 -11.84
C GLY A 89 3.11 19.80 -10.47
N SER A 90 3.02 21.04 -9.99
CA SER A 90 3.49 21.40 -8.65
C SER A 90 2.56 20.84 -7.57
N VAL A 91 3.13 20.27 -6.50
CA VAL A 91 2.35 19.82 -5.34
C VAL A 91 1.79 21.03 -4.59
N LEU A 92 0.46 21.08 -4.48
CA LEU A 92 -0.28 22.15 -3.80
C LEU A 92 -0.61 21.79 -2.35
N ALA A 93 -0.96 20.53 -2.11
CA ALA A 93 -1.31 20.01 -0.79
C ALA A 93 -1.20 18.48 -0.77
N GLN A 94 -1.13 17.90 0.42
CA GLN A 94 -1.16 16.45 0.60
C GLN A 94 -1.89 16.08 1.89
N SER A 95 -2.45 14.87 1.93
CA SER A 95 -3.07 14.29 3.12
C SER A 95 -2.87 12.79 3.12
N ASP A 96 -2.68 12.25 4.31
CA ASP A 96 -2.79 10.80 4.53
C ASP A 96 -4.23 10.36 4.27
N VAL A 97 -4.35 9.16 3.72
CA VAL A 97 -5.62 8.45 3.53
C VAL A 97 -5.88 7.65 4.79
N ARG A 98 -7.05 7.88 5.37
CA ARG A 98 -7.52 7.15 6.55
C ARG A 98 -7.84 5.70 6.18
N PRO A 99 -7.90 4.78 7.17
CA PRO A 99 -8.25 3.38 6.91
C PRO A 99 -9.61 3.16 6.22
N ASP A 100 -10.54 4.11 6.35
CA ASP A 100 -11.85 4.09 5.67
C ASP A 100 -11.79 4.61 4.22
N GLY A 101 -10.58 4.91 3.71
CA GLY A 101 -10.35 5.46 2.37
C GLY A 101 -10.62 6.97 2.26
N SER A 102 -11.08 7.62 3.32
CA SER A 102 -11.34 9.06 3.30
C SER A 102 -10.05 9.88 3.50
N PHE A 103 -10.01 11.06 2.89
CA PHE A 103 -8.93 12.03 3.07
C PHE A 103 -9.52 13.44 3.14
N LYS A 104 -8.80 14.39 3.76
CA LYS A 104 -9.24 15.78 3.89
C LYS A 104 -8.15 16.73 3.42
N ILE A 105 -8.47 17.57 2.46
CA ILE A 105 -7.56 18.58 1.93
C ILE A 105 -8.27 19.94 1.97
N GLY A 106 -7.57 20.96 2.45
CA GLY A 106 -8.09 22.32 2.56
C GLY A 106 -7.07 23.35 2.09
N GLY A 107 -7.49 24.61 2.01
CA GLY A 107 -6.59 25.73 1.68
C GLY A 107 -6.13 25.77 0.22
N LEU A 108 -6.82 25.08 -0.69
CA LEU A 108 -6.50 25.11 -2.11
C LEU A 108 -6.81 26.49 -2.70
N LYS A 109 -5.83 27.07 -3.40
CA LYS A 109 -5.97 28.35 -4.10
C LYS A 109 -6.36 28.16 -5.57
N ASP A 110 -6.02 27.01 -6.13
CA ASP A 110 -6.27 26.66 -7.52
C ASP A 110 -7.64 25.98 -7.64
N GLN A 111 -8.45 26.44 -8.60
CA GLN A 111 -9.75 25.82 -8.91
C GLN A 111 -9.61 24.58 -9.79
N ASN A 112 -8.50 24.46 -10.50
CA ASN A 112 -8.21 23.35 -11.42
C ASN A 112 -7.08 22.51 -10.83
N ILE A 113 -7.40 21.29 -10.43
CA ILE A 113 -6.45 20.41 -9.74
C ILE A 113 -6.39 19.03 -10.40
N LYS A 114 -5.29 18.33 -10.17
CA LYS A 114 -5.12 16.91 -10.45
C LYS A 114 -4.82 16.19 -9.14
N LEU A 115 -5.26 14.95 -8.99
CA LEU A 115 -4.96 14.14 -7.82
C LEU A 115 -4.09 12.94 -8.20
N ARG A 116 -3.12 12.63 -7.34
CA ARG A 116 -2.42 11.34 -7.36
C ARG A 116 -2.42 10.71 -5.99
N VAL A 117 -2.37 9.39 -5.97
CA VAL A 117 -2.20 8.59 -4.75
C VAL A 117 -0.91 7.79 -4.86
N TRP A 118 -0.18 7.72 -3.75
CA TRP A 118 1.07 7.00 -3.65
C TRP A 118 1.22 6.43 -2.24
N ARG A 119 2.15 5.50 -2.06
CA ARG A 119 2.53 4.93 -0.78
C ARG A 119 4.04 4.83 -0.76
N ASP A 120 4.69 5.38 0.24
CA ASP A 120 6.14 5.29 0.37
C ASP A 120 6.54 3.87 0.80
N VAL A 121 6.91 3.03 -0.18
CA VAL A 121 7.24 1.61 0.03
C VAL A 121 8.59 1.48 0.73
N ASN A 122 9.55 2.37 0.46
CA ASN A 122 10.93 2.22 0.92
C ASN A 122 11.37 3.21 2.02
N ALA A 123 10.49 4.13 2.42
CA ALA A 123 10.68 5.15 3.46
C ALA A 123 11.69 6.24 3.11
N ASN A 124 11.88 6.51 1.82
CA ASN A 124 12.78 7.57 1.39
C ASN A 124 12.09 8.95 1.28
N GLY A 125 10.77 9.02 1.43
CA GLY A 125 9.97 10.24 1.28
C GLY A 125 9.92 10.79 -0.15
N VAL A 126 10.34 10.02 -1.15
CA VAL A 126 10.45 10.38 -2.56
C VAL A 126 9.63 9.41 -3.37
N ILE A 127 8.72 9.91 -4.21
CA ILE A 127 7.97 9.02 -5.12
C ILE A 127 8.95 8.42 -6.14
N ASP A 128 9.18 7.12 -6.03
CA ASP A 128 9.94 6.35 -7.01
C ASP A 128 9.13 5.16 -7.58
N LYS A 129 9.83 4.26 -8.28
CA LYS A 129 9.21 3.13 -8.93
C LYS A 129 8.67 2.15 -7.88
N GLY A 130 7.35 2.05 -7.82
CA GLY A 130 6.63 1.19 -6.86
C GLY A 130 5.86 1.98 -5.81
N ASP A 131 6.16 3.28 -5.66
CA ASP A 131 5.45 4.14 -4.70
C ASP A 131 4.18 4.73 -5.29
N LEU A 132 4.24 5.14 -6.57
CA LEU A 132 3.08 5.72 -7.24
C LEU A 132 2.02 4.65 -7.47
N VAL A 133 0.84 4.88 -6.91
CA VAL A 133 -0.29 3.96 -7.03
C VAL A 133 -1.21 4.39 -8.15
N GLY A 134 -1.42 5.69 -8.39
CA GLY A 134 -2.18 6.13 -9.56
C GLY A 134 -2.58 7.60 -9.58
N TYR A 135 -3.22 8.00 -10.68
CA TYR A 135 -3.85 9.30 -10.85
C TYR A 135 -5.38 9.16 -10.84
N ALA A 136 -6.07 10.18 -10.32
CA ALA A 136 -7.53 10.20 -10.32
C ALA A 136 -8.09 10.31 -11.75
N GLY A 137 -9.16 9.54 -12.02
CA GLY A 137 -9.91 9.61 -13.27
C GLY A 137 -9.12 9.17 -14.52
N TYR A 138 -7.98 8.50 -14.32
CA TYR A 138 -7.25 7.84 -15.40
C TYR A 138 -7.77 6.41 -15.57
N SER A 139 -7.93 5.96 -16.82
CA SER A 139 -8.22 4.57 -17.16
C SER A 139 -7.30 4.13 -18.31
N GLY A 140 -6.28 3.33 -18.02
CA GLY A 140 -5.31 2.87 -19.02
C GLY A 140 -4.09 2.21 -18.39
N TRP A 141 -3.11 1.83 -19.22
CA TRP A 141 -1.91 1.09 -18.79
C TRP A 141 -0.69 1.97 -18.50
N GLU A 142 -0.75 3.26 -18.83
CA GLU A 142 0.35 4.23 -18.67
C GLU A 142 -0.13 5.48 -17.89
N PRO A 143 -0.28 5.35 -16.56
CA PRO A 143 -0.70 6.46 -15.71
C PRO A 143 0.36 7.56 -15.72
N ALA A 144 0.06 8.64 -16.44
CA ALA A 144 0.93 9.82 -16.55
C ALA A 144 0.20 11.06 -16.06
N PHE A 145 0.96 12.02 -15.51
CA PHE A 145 0.42 13.31 -15.06
C PHE A 145 -0.38 14.01 -16.17
N GLU A 146 0.12 13.95 -17.41
CA GLU A 146 -0.53 14.53 -18.60
C GLU A 146 -1.97 14.01 -18.78
N ASN A 147 -2.18 12.72 -18.51
CA ASN A 147 -3.44 12.00 -18.72
C ASN A 147 -4.36 11.98 -17.49
N ALA A 148 -3.95 12.57 -16.37
CA ALA A 148 -4.77 12.63 -15.17
C ALA A 148 -6.00 13.53 -15.38
N ALA A 149 -7.14 13.13 -14.83
CA ALA A 149 -8.37 13.91 -14.96
C ALA A 149 -8.24 15.27 -14.28
N LEU A 150 -8.74 16.31 -14.95
CA LEU A 150 -8.86 17.63 -14.37
C LEU A 150 -10.10 17.67 -13.48
N LEU A 151 -9.89 17.99 -12.21
CA LEU A 151 -10.95 18.11 -11.22
C LEU A 151 -11.14 19.59 -10.89
N PHE A 152 -12.41 20.01 -10.81
CA PHE A 152 -12.79 21.38 -10.51
C PHE A 152 -13.15 21.51 -9.03
N TYR A 153 -12.50 22.43 -8.33
CA TYR A 153 -12.74 22.77 -6.94
C TYR A 153 -13.29 24.20 -6.84
N ASN A 154 -14.44 24.40 -6.18
CA ASN A 154 -14.98 25.74 -5.94
C ASN A 154 -14.49 26.28 -4.58
N SER A 155 -14.09 27.55 -4.54
CA SER A 155 -13.61 28.23 -3.33
C SER A 155 -14.71 28.52 -2.30
N SER A 156 -15.96 28.15 -2.56
CA SER A 156 -17.10 28.23 -1.64
C SER A 156 -17.16 27.07 -0.64
N GLY A 157 -16.21 26.12 -0.68
CA GLY A 157 -16.10 25.03 0.30
C GLY A 157 -17.06 23.87 0.08
N GLU A 158 -17.92 23.94 -0.93
CA GLU A 158 -18.90 22.91 -1.28
C GLU A 158 -18.86 22.62 -2.77
N LYS A 159 -17.87 21.81 -3.16
CA LYS A 159 -18.09 20.70 -4.08
C LYS A 159 -17.15 19.61 -3.65
N GLU A 160 -17.71 18.80 -2.75
CA GLU A 160 -17.28 17.43 -2.54
C GLU A 160 -16.91 16.82 -3.89
N LEU A 161 -15.83 16.05 -3.90
CA LEU A 161 -15.76 14.88 -4.75
C LEU A 161 -16.94 13.99 -4.31
N ALA A 162 -18.16 14.33 -4.78
CA ALA A 162 -19.43 13.83 -4.24
C ALA A 162 -19.68 12.34 -4.58
N GLY A 163 -18.70 11.72 -5.24
CA GLY A 163 -18.63 10.29 -5.50
C GLY A 163 -17.21 9.78 -5.27
N PRO A 164 -17.02 8.47 -5.15
CA PRO A 164 -15.72 7.87 -4.95
C PRO A 164 -14.75 8.30 -6.06
N VAL A 165 -13.59 8.81 -5.67
CA VAL A 165 -12.49 9.05 -6.62
C VAL A 165 -11.82 7.71 -6.88
N ASN A 166 -12.01 7.19 -8.08
CA ASN A 166 -11.35 5.97 -8.51
C ASN A 166 -9.91 6.31 -8.93
N PHE A 167 -8.97 5.57 -8.34
CA PHE A 167 -7.58 5.55 -8.75
C PHE A 167 -7.33 4.24 -9.49
N SER A 168 -6.78 4.31 -10.70
CA SER A 168 -6.31 3.12 -11.40
C SER A 168 -4.89 2.78 -10.95
N PRO A 169 -4.63 1.52 -10.55
CA PRO A 169 -3.30 1.10 -10.12
C PRO A 169 -2.28 1.25 -11.26
N VAL A 170 -1.09 1.75 -10.93
CA VAL A 170 0.09 1.68 -11.76
C VAL A 170 0.66 0.26 -11.63
N MET A 171 0.78 -0.46 -12.75
CA MET A 171 1.56 -1.71 -12.79
C MET A 171 3.03 -1.44 -13.07
#